data_AF-A0A0G0K8Z3-F1
#
_entry.id   AF-A0A0G0K8Z3-F1
#
_cell.length_a   1.000
_cell.length_b   1.000
_cell.length_c   1.000
_cell.angle_alpha   90.00
_cell.angle_beta   90.00
_cell.angle_gamma   90.00
#
_symmetry.space_group_name_H-M   'P 1'
#
loop_
_entity.id
_entity.type
_entity.pdbx_description
1 polymer ?
#
loop_
_entity_poly.entity_id
_entity_poly.type
_entity_poly.pdbx_seq_one_letter_code
_entity_poly.pdbx_strand_id
1 'polypeptide(L)'
;MGCRVMDDEEKDTISKNPGRRFNPVVLIKKKFKLLLIITAFVLAIGGTAFLARSKPELLGIPASQQVVNSQEEIESLVQEVGKIIVLPEGEDPTVATVTEFDKVKEQKFFEKAQNGDKVLVYANAKKAYLYRPSEKRIIEVGVVNIPEPTAIVTPSVTNAVISPTPTLTSVPTKLPTQSFSQTPTIIP
;
A
#
# COMPACT_ATOMS: atom_id res chain seq x y z
N MET A 1 72.46 -16.04 -45.68
CA MET A 1 70.99 -15.93 -45.90
C MET A 1 70.36 -15.71 -44.54
N GLY A 2 69.68 -14.61 -44.21
CA GLY A 2 69.02 -13.58 -45.00
C GLY A 2 67.73 -13.22 -44.26
N CYS A 3 67.65 -11.97 -43.81
CA CYS A 3 66.67 -11.36 -42.90
C CYS A 3 65.19 -11.37 -43.32
N ARG A 4 64.28 -11.22 -42.33
CA ARG A 4 63.06 -10.38 -42.28
C ARG A 4 62.30 -10.74 -41.00
N VAL A 5 62.06 -9.90 -39.98
CA VAL A 5 61.41 -8.57 -39.87
C VAL A 5 60.04 -8.50 -40.55
N MET A 6 59.00 -8.24 -39.75
CA MET A 6 57.81 -7.40 -39.98
C MET A 6 56.78 -7.73 -38.88
N ASP A 7 56.63 -6.91 -37.85
CA ASP A 7 56.00 -5.57 -37.77
C ASP A 7 54.46 -5.63 -37.59
N ASP A 8 54.03 -4.73 -36.71
CA ASP A 8 52.73 -4.44 -36.12
C ASP A 8 51.54 -4.12 -37.05
N GLU A 9 50.39 -3.91 -36.39
CA GLU A 9 49.21 -3.09 -36.79
C GLU A 9 48.26 -3.66 -37.86
N GLU A 10 46.96 -3.38 -37.90
CA GLU A 10 45.96 -2.74 -37.03
C GLU A 10 44.60 -2.84 -37.77
N LYS A 11 43.50 -2.88 -36.99
CA LYS A 11 42.11 -2.41 -37.26
C LYS A 11 41.19 -3.07 -38.31
N ASP A 12 39.98 -3.31 -37.77
CA ASP A 12 38.66 -2.90 -38.22
C ASP A 12 38.31 -2.96 -39.71
N THR A 13 37.22 -3.67 -40.05
CA THR A 13 36.07 -3.02 -40.71
C THR A 13 34.85 -3.96 -40.84
N ILE A 14 33.78 -3.57 -40.15
CA ILE A 14 32.44 -3.31 -40.69
C ILE A 14 31.74 -4.47 -41.45
N SER A 15 30.84 -5.13 -40.71
CA SER A 15 29.74 -5.95 -41.25
C SER A 15 28.72 -5.07 -42.02
N LYS A 16 28.56 -5.34 -43.31
CA LYS A 16 27.56 -4.70 -44.20
C LYS A 16 26.17 -5.30 -43.95
N ASN A 17 25.23 -4.49 -43.45
CA ASN A 17 23.80 -4.83 -43.39
C ASN A 17 23.07 -4.36 -44.68
N PRO A 18 22.35 -5.22 -45.41
CA PRO A 18 21.65 -4.83 -46.63
C PRO A 18 20.34 -4.07 -46.33
N GLY A 19 20.19 -2.91 -46.98
CA GLY A 19 19.05 -2.02 -46.82
C GLY A 19 17.70 -2.62 -47.23
N ARG A 20 16.71 -2.51 -46.35
CA ARG A 20 15.29 -2.74 -46.65
C ARG A 20 14.70 -1.50 -47.32
N ARG A 21 14.19 -1.67 -48.54
CA ARG A 21 13.45 -0.63 -49.27
C ARG A 21 12.03 -0.51 -48.70
N PHE A 22 11.64 0.69 -48.28
CA PHE A 22 10.34 1.00 -47.69
C PHE A 22 9.37 1.56 -48.75
N ASN A 23 8.24 0.87 -48.97
CA ASN A 23 7.16 1.32 -49.86
C ASN A 23 6.04 2.02 -49.02
N PRO A 24 5.74 3.31 -49.24
CA PRO A 24 4.91 4.12 -48.33
C PRO A 24 3.38 4.01 -48.50
N VAL A 25 2.88 3.46 -49.62
CA VAL A 25 1.43 3.46 -49.92
C VAL A 25 0.64 2.41 -49.10
N VAL A 26 1.28 1.29 -48.74
CA VAL A 26 0.68 0.26 -47.88
C VAL A 26 0.53 0.75 -46.43
N LEU A 27 1.34 1.73 -46.04
CA LEU A 27 1.36 2.30 -44.70
C LEU A 27 0.07 3.08 -44.39
N ILE A 28 -0.50 3.78 -45.37
CA ILE A 28 -1.67 4.65 -45.16
C ILE A 28 -2.96 3.83 -45.00
N LYS A 29 -3.17 2.80 -45.84
CA LYS A 29 -4.32 1.88 -45.72
C LYS A 29 -4.25 1.06 -44.41
N LYS A 30 -3.05 0.66 -43.98
CA LYS A 30 -2.83 -0.01 -42.69
C LYS A 30 -3.08 0.92 -41.51
N LYS A 31 -2.67 2.20 -41.57
CA LYS A 31 -2.95 3.17 -40.51
C LYS A 31 -4.44 3.48 -40.36
N PHE A 32 -5.19 3.53 -41.45
CA PHE A 32 -6.65 3.71 -41.38
C PHE A 32 -7.37 2.48 -40.79
N LYS A 33 -6.96 1.27 -41.20
CA LYS A 33 -7.47 0.02 -40.60
C LYS A 33 -7.08 -0.12 -39.13
N LEU A 34 -5.87 0.30 -38.76
CA LEU A 34 -5.40 0.32 -37.37
C LEU A 34 -6.16 1.35 -36.53
N LEU A 35 -6.43 2.54 -37.07
CA LEU A 35 -7.23 3.57 -36.41
C LEU A 35 -8.65 3.07 -36.12
N LEU A 36 -9.29 2.42 -37.09
CA LEU A 36 -10.64 1.86 -36.94
C LEU A 36 -10.69 0.76 -35.87
N ILE A 37 -9.68 -0.10 -35.82
CA ILE A 37 -9.54 -1.14 -34.78
C ILE A 37 -9.34 -0.51 -33.41
N ILE A 38 -8.50 0.52 -33.28
CA ILE A 38 -8.27 1.21 -32.02
C ILE A 38 -9.55 1.90 -31.53
N THR A 39 -10.29 2.58 -32.42
CA THR A 39 -11.59 3.18 -32.06
C THR A 39 -12.62 2.13 -31.63
N ALA A 40 -12.69 0.99 -32.33
CA ALA A 40 -13.57 -0.12 -31.92
C ALA A 40 -13.15 -0.71 -30.56
N PHE A 41 -11.85 -0.78 -30.26
CA PHE A 41 -11.34 -1.26 -28.98
C PHE A 41 -11.64 -0.27 -27.84
N VAL A 42 -11.51 1.03 -28.09
CA VAL A 42 -11.88 2.08 -27.13
C VAL A 42 -13.39 2.08 -26.87
N LEU A 43 -14.23 1.89 -27.88
CA LEU A 43 -15.68 1.75 -27.72
C LEU A 43 -16.06 0.43 -27.01
N ALA A 44 -15.33 -0.66 -27.24
CA ALA A 44 -15.54 -1.91 -26.52
C ALA A 44 -15.18 -1.77 -25.04
N ILE A 45 -14.05 -1.14 -24.70
CA ILE A 45 -13.64 -0.89 -23.31
C ILE A 45 -14.58 0.10 -22.62
N GLY A 46 -14.96 1.19 -23.31
CA GLY A 46 -15.90 2.18 -22.77
C GLY A 46 -17.29 1.58 -22.58
N GLY A 47 -17.76 0.77 -23.53
CA GLY A 47 -19.03 0.06 -23.46
C GLY A 47 -19.07 -0.97 -22.34
N THR A 48 -18.01 -1.76 -22.16
CA THR A 48 -17.93 -2.71 -21.03
C THR A 48 -17.85 -2.00 -19.69
N ALA A 49 -17.08 -0.91 -19.56
CA ALA A 49 -17.02 -0.13 -18.33
C ALA A 49 -18.38 0.54 -17.99
N PHE A 50 -19.08 1.05 -19.00
CA PHE A 50 -20.40 1.66 -18.84
C PHE A 50 -21.48 0.64 -18.47
N LEU A 51 -21.45 -0.56 -19.07
CA LEU A 51 -22.33 -1.67 -18.70
C LEU A 51 -22.00 -2.23 -17.30
N ALA A 52 -20.72 -2.38 -16.96
CA ALA A 52 -20.30 -2.85 -15.64
C ALA A 52 -20.73 -1.88 -14.52
N ARG A 53 -20.76 -0.56 -14.80
CA ARG A 53 -21.28 0.43 -13.84
C ARG A 53 -22.80 0.48 -13.76
N SER A 54 -23.52 0.11 -14.82
CA SER A 54 -24.98 0.23 -14.85
C SER A 54 -25.70 -1.04 -14.41
N LYS A 55 -25.09 -2.23 -14.50
CA LYS A 55 -25.67 -3.51 -14.04
C LYS A 55 -24.59 -4.50 -13.53
N PRO A 56 -24.18 -4.43 -12.24
CA PRO A 56 -23.14 -5.29 -11.70
C PRO A 56 -23.56 -6.78 -11.55
N GLU A 57 -24.86 -7.10 -11.52
CA GLU A 57 -25.34 -8.48 -11.33
C GLU A 57 -25.19 -9.40 -12.57
N LEU A 58 -25.03 -8.85 -13.78
CA LEU A 58 -25.05 -9.65 -15.01
C LEU A 58 -23.66 -10.13 -15.47
N LEU A 59 -22.58 -9.48 -15.01
CA LEU A 59 -21.21 -9.85 -15.33
C LEU A 59 -20.59 -10.55 -14.12
N GLY A 60 -20.87 -11.85 -13.98
CA GLY A 60 -20.19 -12.75 -13.04
C GLY A 60 -18.70 -12.95 -13.39
N ILE A 61 -17.90 -11.88 -13.32
CA ILE A 61 -16.45 -11.89 -13.53
C ILE A 61 -15.78 -11.60 -12.18
N PRO A 62 -14.99 -12.54 -11.62
CA PRO A 62 -14.29 -12.33 -10.36
C PRO A 62 -13.19 -11.29 -10.57
N ALA A 63 -13.44 -10.07 -10.07
CA ALA A 63 -12.46 -9.00 -10.07
C ALA A 63 -11.31 -9.38 -9.12
N SER A 64 -10.17 -9.75 -9.72
CA SER A 64 -8.87 -9.88 -9.06
C SER A 64 -8.38 -8.51 -8.58
N GLN A 65 -8.94 -8.08 -7.45
CA GLN A 65 -8.44 -7.15 -6.44
C GLN A 65 -9.58 -7.00 -5.42
N GLN A 66 -9.67 -7.96 -4.51
CA GLN A 66 -10.67 -8.03 -3.45
C GLN A 66 -10.48 -6.91 -2.43
N VAL A 67 -10.86 -5.68 -2.80
CA VAL A 67 -11.51 -4.80 -1.84
C VAL A 67 -12.94 -5.31 -1.80
N VAL A 68 -13.22 -6.20 -0.84
CA VAL A 68 -14.57 -6.71 -0.58
C VAL A 68 -15.41 -5.52 -0.10
N ASN A 69 -16.02 -4.82 -1.04
CA ASN A 69 -16.78 -3.58 -0.82
C ASN A 69 -18.26 -3.77 -1.13
N SER A 70 -18.74 -5.01 -1.19
CA SER A 70 -20.17 -5.29 -1.15
C SER A 70 -20.63 -4.95 0.26
N GLN A 71 -21.37 -3.85 0.41
CA GLN A 71 -21.91 -3.40 1.71
C GLN A 71 -22.57 -4.56 2.48
N GLU A 72 -23.26 -5.45 1.76
CA GLU A 72 -23.88 -6.68 2.27
C GLU A 72 -22.89 -7.66 2.91
N GLU A 73 -21.70 -7.83 2.33
CA GLU A 73 -20.67 -8.71 2.90
C GLU A 73 -20.11 -8.12 4.19
N ILE A 74 -19.93 -6.80 4.26
CA ILE A 74 -19.47 -6.12 5.48
C ILE A 74 -20.51 -6.26 6.59
N GLU A 75 -21.78 -6.03 6.30
CA GLU A 75 -22.88 -6.21 7.26
C GLU A 75 -22.93 -7.66 7.78
N SER A 76 -22.80 -8.65 6.89
CA SER A 76 -22.76 -10.05 7.29
C SER A 76 -21.58 -10.38 8.21
N LEU A 77 -20.40 -9.80 7.93
CA LEU A 77 -19.20 -9.98 8.74
C LEU A 77 -19.34 -9.31 10.11
N VAL A 78 -19.87 -8.09 10.15
CA VAL A 78 -20.13 -7.38 11.41
C VAL A 78 -21.14 -8.15 12.25
N GLN A 79 -22.18 -8.71 11.64
CA GLN A 79 -23.16 -9.53 12.33
C GLN A 79 -22.55 -10.85 12.85
N GLU A 80 -21.68 -11.51 12.08
CA GLU A 80 -21.02 -12.74 12.51
C GLU A 80 -20.03 -12.46 13.65
N VAL A 81 -19.22 -11.42 13.53
CA VAL A 81 -18.27 -11.00 14.57
C VAL A 81 -19.01 -10.52 15.82
N GLY A 82 -20.12 -9.78 15.67
CA GLY A 82 -20.96 -9.30 16.76
C GLY A 82 -21.62 -10.41 17.59
N LYS A 83 -21.74 -11.64 17.04
CA LYS A 83 -22.18 -12.82 17.80
C LYS A 83 -21.07 -13.39 18.69
N ILE A 84 -19.80 -13.11 18.36
CA ILE A 84 -18.62 -13.67 19.01
C ILE A 84 -18.07 -12.70 20.06
N ILE A 85 -18.10 -11.39 19.76
CA ILE A 85 -17.57 -10.33 20.62
C ILE A 85 -18.43 -9.08 20.53
N VAL A 86 -18.46 -8.31 21.61
CA VAL A 86 -19.09 -6.99 21.63
C VAL A 86 -18.28 -6.03 20.76
N LEU A 87 -18.93 -5.51 19.72
CA LEU A 87 -18.37 -4.52 18.79
C LEU A 87 -18.78 -3.10 19.19
N PRO A 88 -17.99 -2.07 18.84
CA PRO A 88 -18.40 -0.68 18.98
C PRO A 88 -19.63 -0.37 18.13
N GLU A 89 -20.59 0.35 18.71
CA GLU A 89 -21.82 0.77 18.04
C GLU A 89 -21.71 2.22 17.54
N GLY A 90 -22.49 2.57 16.52
CA GLY A 90 -22.55 3.93 15.98
C GLY A 90 -21.44 4.30 14.99
N GLU A 91 -20.65 3.33 14.53
CA GLU A 91 -19.69 3.51 13.44
C GLU A 91 -19.55 2.24 12.58
N ASP A 92 -19.21 2.43 11.30
CA ASP A 92 -18.92 1.34 10.37
C ASP A 92 -17.43 0.99 10.39
N PRO A 93 -17.06 -0.30 10.54
CA PRO A 93 -15.67 -0.69 10.49
C PRO A 93 -15.09 -0.62 9.08
N THR A 94 -13.83 -0.23 9.00
CA THR A 94 -13.04 -0.43 7.78
C THR A 94 -12.53 -1.86 7.75
N VAL A 95 -12.93 -2.63 6.74
CA VAL A 95 -12.52 -4.02 6.58
C VAL A 95 -11.31 -4.12 5.64
N ALA A 96 -10.24 -4.75 6.10
CA ALA A 96 -9.08 -5.09 5.29
C ALA A 96 -8.83 -6.60 5.30
N THR A 97 -8.32 -7.16 4.21
CA THR A 97 -7.95 -8.59 4.16
C THR A 97 -6.43 -8.72 4.21
N VAL A 98 -5.92 -9.61 5.06
CA VAL A 98 -4.50 -9.93 5.15
C VAL A 98 -4.13 -10.80 3.95
N THR A 99 -3.49 -10.21 2.94
CA THR A 99 -3.00 -10.94 1.76
C THR A 99 -1.53 -11.34 1.87
N GLU A 100 -0.76 -10.59 2.65
CA GLU A 100 0.70 -10.67 2.74
C GLU A 100 1.15 -10.71 4.20
N PHE A 101 0.97 -11.86 4.86
CA PHE A 101 1.37 -12.09 6.25
C PHE A 101 2.82 -11.67 6.52
N ASP A 102 3.75 -11.96 5.60
CA ASP A 102 5.16 -11.64 5.75
C ASP A 102 5.46 -10.15 5.92
N LYS A 103 4.60 -9.26 5.42
CA LYS A 103 4.74 -7.81 5.54
C LYS A 103 4.18 -7.25 6.84
N VAL A 104 3.33 -8.00 7.52
CA VAL A 104 2.61 -7.55 8.71
C VAL A 104 3.00 -8.28 9.99
N LYS A 105 3.68 -9.43 9.88
CA LYS A 105 4.14 -10.27 11.00
C LYS A 105 5.01 -9.56 12.04
N GLU A 106 5.66 -8.46 11.66
CA GLU A 106 6.48 -7.67 12.57
C GLU A 106 5.65 -6.96 13.64
N GLN A 107 4.34 -6.76 13.38
CA GLN A 107 3.42 -6.17 14.33
C GLN A 107 2.83 -7.26 15.23
N LYS A 108 2.84 -7.00 16.54
CA LYS A 108 2.29 -7.89 17.57
C LYS A 108 0.85 -8.32 17.31
N PHE A 109 0.04 -7.41 16.78
CA PHE A 109 -1.35 -7.68 16.44
C PHE A 109 -1.53 -8.77 15.36
N PHE A 110 -0.55 -8.95 14.48
CA PHE A 110 -0.60 -9.91 13.38
C PHE A 110 0.23 -11.18 13.64
N GLU A 111 0.80 -11.38 14.84
CA GLU A 111 1.66 -12.54 15.13
C GLU A 111 0.98 -13.90 14.85
N LYS A 112 -0.34 -13.98 15.04
CA LYS A 112 -1.15 -15.18 14.82
C LYS A 112 -2.01 -15.12 13.56
N ALA A 113 -1.84 -14.07 12.75
CA ALA A 113 -2.60 -13.87 11.54
C ALA A 113 -2.21 -14.88 10.45
N GLN A 114 -3.12 -15.11 9.52
CA GLN A 114 -2.92 -15.94 8.34
C GLN A 114 -3.43 -15.21 7.10
N ASN A 115 -2.93 -15.62 5.93
CA ASN A 115 -3.44 -15.09 4.66
C ASN A 115 -4.92 -15.44 4.51
N GLY A 116 -5.74 -14.42 4.24
CA GLY A 116 -7.20 -14.53 4.18
C GLY A 116 -7.93 -14.13 5.46
N ASP A 117 -7.21 -13.85 6.56
CA ASP A 117 -7.83 -13.26 7.75
C ASP A 117 -8.33 -11.83 7.44
N LYS A 118 -9.45 -11.46 8.04
CA LYS A 118 -10.11 -10.16 7.87
C LYS A 118 -9.88 -9.31 9.11
N VAL A 119 -9.47 -8.06 8.91
CA VAL A 119 -9.26 -7.08 9.95
C VAL A 119 -10.40 -6.08 9.90
N LEU A 120 -11.11 -5.91 11.02
CA LEU A 120 -12.13 -4.89 11.19
C LEU A 120 -11.52 -3.77 12.05
N VAL A 121 -11.38 -2.58 11.48
CA VAL A 121 -10.81 -1.41 12.16
C VAL A 121 -11.91 -0.39 12.45
N TYR A 122 -12.06 -0.07 13.73
CA TYR A 122 -12.97 0.93 14.26
C TYR A 122 -12.17 2.20 14.59
N ALA A 123 -12.37 3.25 13.79
CA ALA A 123 -11.56 4.45 13.86
C ALA A 123 -11.89 5.31 15.09
N ASN A 124 -13.17 5.45 15.44
CA ASN A 124 -13.60 6.25 16.59
C ASN A 124 -13.30 5.52 17.90
N ALA A 125 -13.59 4.22 17.98
CA ALA A 125 -13.26 3.41 19.16
C ALA A 125 -11.77 3.05 19.29
N LYS A 126 -10.96 3.32 18.24
CA LYS A 126 -9.53 2.99 18.16
C LYS A 126 -9.23 1.51 18.44
N LYS A 127 -10.09 0.62 17.92
CA LYS A 127 -9.99 -0.83 18.11
C LYS A 127 -9.85 -1.54 16.77
N ALA A 128 -9.06 -2.61 16.74
CA ALA A 128 -9.01 -3.54 15.62
C ALA A 128 -9.31 -4.96 16.10
N TYR A 129 -10.05 -5.68 15.26
CA TYR A 129 -10.41 -7.07 15.47
C TYR A 129 -9.90 -7.89 14.29
N LEU A 130 -9.07 -8.88 14.57
CA LEU A 130 -8.59 -9.84 13.58
C LEU A 130 -9.53 -11.04 13.60
N TYR A 131 -10.31 -11.21 12.54
CA TYR A 131 -11.30 -12.27 12.37
C TYR A 131 -10.84 -13.27 11.32
N ARG A 132 -10.98 -14.56 11.62
CA ARG A 132 -10.76 -15.65 10.66
C ARG A 132 -12.09 -16.22 10.20
N PRO A 133 -12.52 -15.96 8.95
CA PRO A 133 -13.78 -16.50 8.42
C PRO A 133 -13.83 -18.03 8.38
N SER A 134 -12.69 -18.69 8.15
CA SER A 134 -12.59 -20.15 8.04
C SER A 134 -12.91 -20.88 9.35
N GLU A 135 -12.57 -20.28 10.49
CA GLU A 135 -12.76 -20.85 11.82
C GLU A 135 -13.86 -20.14 12.63
N LYS A 136 -14.46 -19.09 12.05
CA LYS A 136 -15.49 -18.25 12.65
C LYS A 136 -15.12 -17.77 14.06
N ARG A 137 -13.92 -17.22 14.19
CA ARG A 137 -13.40 -16.76 15.48
C ARG A 137 -12.54 -15.52 15.36
N ILE A 138 -12.45 -14.80 16.46
CA ILE A 138 -11.52 -13.71 16.65
C ILE A 138 -10.18 -14.28 17.07
N ILE A 139 -9.15 -13.93 16.31
CA ILE A 139 -7.76 -14.35 16.52
C ILE A 139 -7.06 -13.39 17.48
N GLU A 140 -7.27 -12.09 17.31
CA GLU A 140 -6.61 -11.06 18.11
C GLU A 140 -7.45 -9.78 18.17
N VAL A 141 -7.33 -9.03 19.28
CA VAL A 141 -7.97 -7.73 19.46
C VAL A 141 -6.94 -6.72 19.94
N GLY A 142 -6.87 -5.57 19.26
CA GLY A 142 -5.83 -4.59 19.47
C GLY A 142 -6.36 -3.17 19.52
N VAL A 143 -5.54 -2.27 20.05
CA VAL A 143 -5.74 -0.82 19.95
C VAL A 143 -5.06 -0.34 18.66
N VAL A 144 -5.72 0.55 17.94
CA VAL A 144 -5.17 1.18 16.74
C VAL A 144 -4.88 2.64 17.04
N ASN A 145 -3.63 3.03 16.85
CA ASN A 145 -3.26 4.44 16.82
C ASN A 145 -3.36 4.90 15.37
N ILE A 146 -4.49 5.51 15.01
CA ILE A 146 -4.60 6.23 13.75
C ILE A 146 -3.90 7.57 13.96
N PRO A 147 -2.74 7.83 13.32
CA PRO A 147 -2.20 9.19 13.29
C PRO A 147 -3.24 10.05 12.57
N GLU A 148 -3.77 11.06 13.26
CA GLU A 148 -4.64 12.03 12.61
C GLU A 148 -3.88 12.60 11.42
N PRO A 149 -4.48 12.65 10.21
CA PRO A 149 -3.83 13.30 9.10
C PRO A 149 -3.60 14.75 9.50
N THR A 150 -2.33 15.09 9.77
CA THR A 150 -1.90 16.47 9.94
C THR A 150 -2.41 17.22 8.71
N ALA A 151 -3.46 18.02 8.91
CA ALA A 151 -3.93 18.93 7.88
C ALA A 151 -2.69 19.67 7.38
N ILE A 152 -2.40 19.54 6.09
CA ILE A 152 -1.28 20.23 5.45
C ILE A 152 -1.59 21.72 5.61
N VAL A 153 -1.03 22.32 6.66
CA VAL A 153 -1.04 23.78 6.84
C VAL A 153 -0.17 24.35 5.72
N THR A 154 -0.85 24.84 4.69
CA THR A 154 -0.27 25.66 3.64
C THR A 154 0.53 26.79 4.30
N PRO A 155 1.85 26.92 4.05
CA PRO A 155 2.63 28.00 4.64
C PRO A 155 2.20 29.34 4.02
N SER A 156 1.38 30.10 4.75
CA SER A 156 1.14 31.51 4.46
C SER A 156 2.39 32.29 4.82
N VAL A 157 3.14 32.71 3.79
CA VAL A 157 4.30 33.59 3.93
C VAL A 157 3.83 34.94 4.49
N THR A 158 4.30 35.29 5.68
CA THR A 158 4.32 36.68 6.16
C THR A 158 5.68 36.93 6.78
N ASN A 159 6.54 37.53 5.98
CA ASN A 159 7.79 38.14 6.42
C ASN A 159 7.46 39.37 7.28
N ALA A 160 7.91 39.39 8.54
CA ALA A 160 8.51 40.57 9.17
C ALA A 160 9.06 40.21 10.57
N VAL A 161 10.40 40.25 10.69
CA VAL A 161 11.22 40.84 11.77
C VAL A 161 10.93 40.33 13.20
N ILE A 162 11.84 39.69 13.96
CA ILE A 162 13.06 40.25 14.60
C ILE A 162 13.98 39.11 15.10
N SER A 163 15.28 39.24 14.87
CA SER A 163 16.39 38.53 15.58
C SER A 163 16.93 39.51 16.66
N PRO A 164 17.46 39.13 17.85
CA PRO A 164 18.58 38.19 17.98
C PRO A 164 18.55 37.19 19.17
N THR A 165 19.13 36.02 18.93
CA THR A 165 20.03 35.23 19.79
C THR A 165 20.13 35.57 21.28
N PRO A 166 19.96 34.57 22.17
CA PRO A 166 21.13 34.13 22.95
C PRO A 166 21.42 32.63 22.81
N THR A 167 22.63 32.33 22.35
CA THR A 167 23.31 31.05 22.52
C THR A 167 23.73 30.90 23.99
N LEU A 168 23.35 29.79 24.65
CA LEU A 168 24.10 29.29 25.79
C LEU A 168 24.44 27.80 25.63
N THR A 169 25.74 27.59 25.64
CA THR A 169 26.58 26.42 25.46
C THR A 169 26.48 25.43 26.64
N SER A 170 26.39 24.14 26.30
CA SER A 170 26.88 22.92 26.99
C SER A 170 26.89 22.81 28.52
N VAL A 171 26.30 21.74 29.08
CA VAL A 171 26.94 20.83 30.08
C VAL A 171 26.23 19.45 30.07
N PRO A 172 26.94 18.30 29.97
CA PRO A 172 26.40 16.97 30.26
C PRO A 172 26.53 16.68 31.78
N THR A 173 25.41 16.43 32.48
CA THR A 173 25.47 16.06 33.91
C THR A 173 24.73 14.75 34.18
N LYS A 174 25.55 13.77 34.56
CA LYS A 174 25.25 12.44 35.10
C LYS A 174 24.23 12.52 36.24
N LEU A 175 23.15 11.73 36.15
CA LEU A 175 22.09 11.64 37.16
C LEU A 175 22.61 10.95 38.44
N PRO A 176 22.45 11.54 39.63
CA PRO A 176 22.87 10.95 40.89
C PRO A 176 21.86 9.91 41.41
N THR A 177 22.39 8.75 41.82
CA THR A 177 21.74 7.72 42.64
C THR A 177 21.19 8.33 43.92
N GLN A 178 19.89 8.14 44.20
CA GLN A 178 19.35 8.27 45.56
C GLN A 178 18.61 6.98 45.95
N SER A 179 19.21 6.33 46.94
CA SER A 179 18.74 5.17 47.68
C SER A 179 17.59 5.58 48.60
N PHE A 180 16.48 4.86 48.56
CA PHE A 180 15.46 4.87 49.61
C PHE A 180 15.24 3.45 50.10
N SER A 181 15.86 3.12 51.23
CA SER A 181 15.58 1.96 52.06
C SER A 181 14.94 2.48 53.33
N GLN A 182 13.65 2.19 53.58
CA GLN A 182 13.05 2.09 54.93
C GLN A 182 11.79 1.20 54.90
N THR A 183 11.83 0.09 55.64
CA THR A 183 10.67 -0.58 56.27
C THR A 183 10.66 -0.14 57.73
N PRO A 184 9.50 0.06 58.38
CA PRO A 184 9.26 -0.75 59.58
C PRO A 184 7.79 -1.09 59.92
N THR A 185 7.64 -2.28 60.49
CA THR A 185 6.93 -2.60 61.75
C THR A 185 5.43 -2.92 61.76
N ILE A 186 5.20 -4.18 62.14
CA ILE A 186 3.99 -4.87 62.59
C ILE A 186 3.74 -4.55 64.08
N ILE A 187 2.47 -4.38 64.48
CA ILE A 187 2.00 -4.25 65.88
C ILE A 187 0.53 -4.74 65.95
N PRO A 188 0.04 -5.29 67.07
CA PRO A 188 0.53 -6.36 67.92
C PRO A 188 -0.26 -7.68 67.75
#